data_AF-A0A3D3ZC02-F1
#
_entry.id   AF-A0A3D3ZC02-F1
#
_cell.length_a   1.000
_cell.length_b   1.000
_cell.length_c   1.000
_cell.angle_alpha   90.00
_cell.angle_beta   90.00
_cell.angle_gamma   90.00
#
_symmetry.space_group_name_H-M   'P 1'
#
loop_
_entity.id
_entity.type
_entity.pdbx_description
1 polymer ?
#
loop_
_entity_poly.entity_id
_entity_poly.type
_entity_poly.pdbx_seq_one_letter_code
_entity_poly.pdbx_strand_id
1 'polypeptide(L)'
;MRKDGTKIRKYSTGSTVLTIAFVLICLAWIMPVFEVVINSVKSNNAINLDVFALPNSDSFVWFDNYVKGMTFGNYPFLRSAGYSLFISVVSTSLILVCCSMAAWYIARVQSGFAKFFYYLCLFSM
;
A
#
# COMPACT_ATOMS: atom_id res chain seq x y z
N MET A 1 -25.38 -31.52 -28.44
CA MET A 1 -23.97 -31.07 -28.38
C MET A 1 -23.94 -29.56 -28.61
N ARG A 2 -23.82 -28.75 -27.54
CA ARG A 2 -23.73 -27.28 -27.65
C ARG A 2 -22.26 -26.88 -27.76
N LYS A 3 -21.85 -26.38 -28.92
CA LYS A 3 -20.57 -25.67 -29.08
C LYS A 3 -20.82 -24.21 -28.67
N ASP A 4 -20.42 -23.85 -27.47
CA ASP A 4 -20.39 -22.46 -27.04
C ASP A 4 -19.11 -21.82 -27.60
N GLY A 5 -19.26 -21.03 -28.65
CA GLY A 5 -18.16 -20.35 -29.33
C GLY A 5 -17.72 -19.13 -28.52
N THR A 6 -16.57 -19.21 -27.86
CA THR A 6 -15.96 -18.10 -27.15
C THR A 6 -15.64 -16.97 -28.12
N LYS A 7 -16.44 -15.89 -28.12
CA LYS A 7 -16.18 -14.70 -28.95
C LYS A 7 -14.95 -13.96 -28.40
N ILE A 8 -13.84 -14.00 -29.14
CA ILE A 8 -12.65 -13.20 -28.84
C ILE A 8 -12.99 -11.72 -29.06
N ARG A 9 -13.08 -10.96 -27.98
CA ARG A 9 -13.43 -9.54 -27.99
C ARG A 9 -12.27 -8.75 -28.60
N LYS A 10 -12.47 -8.15 -29.78
CA LYS A 10 -11.47 -7.25 -30.38
C LYS A 10 -11.32 -6.01 -29.50
N TYR A 11 -10.14 -5.82 -28.92
CA TYR A 11 -9.80 -4.60 -28.18
C TYR A 11 -9.75 -3.42 -29.15
N SER A 12 -10.37 -2.31 -28.77
CA SER A 12 -10.32 -1.06 -29.56
C SER A 12 -8.90 -0.49 -29.52
N THR A 13 -8.42 0.13 -30.60
CA THR A 13 -7.11 0.80 -30.65
C THR A 13 -6.94 1.77 -29.48
N GLY A 14 -8.02 2.45 -29.05
CA GLY A 14 -8.00 3.32 -27.87
C GLY A 14 -7.74 2.58 -26.56
N SER A 15 -8.26 1.35 -26.39
CA SER A 15 -7.97 0.52 -25.22
C SER A 15 -6.53 0.02 -25.18
N THR A 16 -5.92 -0.24 -26.34
CA THR A 16 -4.49 -0.62 -26.43
C THR A 16 -3.59 0.56 -26.04
N VAL A 17 -3.88 1.77 -26.55
CA VAL A 17 -3.13 2.98 -26.21
C VAL A 17 -3.24 3.30 -24.71
N LEU A 18 -4.44 3.22 -24.13
CA LEU A 18 -4.64 3.41 -22.70
C LEU A 18 -3.90 2.37 -21.86
N THR A 19 -3.87 1.11 -22.30
CA THR A 19 -3.13 0.04 -21.60
C THR A 19 -1.64 0.36 -21.57
N ILE A 20 -1.05 0.76 -22.70
CA ILE A 20 0.37 1.13 -22.77
C ILE A 20 0.67 2.34 -21.86
N ALA A 21 -0.19 3.36 -21.89
CA ALA A 21 -0.03 4.54 -21.04
C ALA A 21 -0.07 4.17 -19.54
N PHE A 22 -1.04 3.36 -19.10
CA PHE A 22 -1.11 2.92 -17.71
C PHE A 22 0.07 2.04 -17.32
N VAL A 23 0.57 1.18 -18.21
CA VAL A 23 1.77 0.37 -17.95
C VAL A 23 2.98 1.27 -17.69
N LEU A 24 3.19 2.31 -18.49
CA LEU A 24 4.30 3.26 -18.28
C LEU A 24 4.18 4.01 -16.95
N ILE A 25 2.96 4.45 -16.60
CA ILE A 25 2.68 5.11 -15.31
C ILE A 25 2.95 4.16 -14.14
N CYS A 26 2.50 2.90 -14.23
CA CYS A 26 2.76 1.90 -13.21
C CYS A 26 4.27 1.63 -13.04
N LEU A 27 5.02 1.53 -14.13
CA LEU A 27 6.48 1.36 -14.07
C LEU A 27 7.15 2.54 -13.38
N ALA A 28 6.79 3.78 -13.76
CA ALA A 28 7.30 4.98 -13.09
C ALA A 28 6.96 5.02 -11.59
N TRP A 29 5.78 4.54 -11.20
CA TRP A 29 5.34 4.49 -9.81
C TRP A 29 6.04 3.41 -8.97
N ILE A 30 6.40 2.29 -9.59
CA ILE A 30 7.07 1.16 -8.92
C ILE A 30 8.58 1.39 -8.78
N MET A 31 9.20 2.17 -9.69
CA MET A 31 10.63 2.52 -9.66
C MET A 31 11.18 2.86 -8.26
N PRO A 32 10.59 3.79 -7.47
CA PRO A 32 11.13 4.14 -6.15
C PRO A 32 11.06 2.98 -5.14
N VAL A 33 10.04 2.11 -5.24
CA VAL A 33 9.92 0.92 -4.38
C VAL A 33 11.04 -0.07 -4.70
N PHE A 34 11.31 -0.27 -5.99
CA PHE A 34 12.38 -1.15 -6.44
C PHE A 34 13.77 -0.64 -6.01
N GLU A 35 13.97 0.68 -6.07
CA GLU A 35 15.20 1.33 -5.62
C GLU A 35 15.45 1.15 -4.11
N VAL A 36 14.42 1.30 -3.27
CA VAL A 36 14.53 1.06 -1.81
C VAL A 36 14.90 -0.40 -1.53
N VAL A 37 14.34 -1.36 -2.28
CA VAL A 37 14.68 -2.78 -2.13
C VAL A 37 16.13 -3.04 -2.52
N ILE A 38 16.60 -2.51 -3.65
CA ILE A 38 18.00 -2.65 -4.06
C ILE A 38 18.96 -1.96 -3.08
N ASN A 39 18.61 -0.78 -2.57
CA ASN A 39 19.45 -0.05 -1.63
C ASN A 39 19.48 -0.72 -0.26
N SER A 40 18.44 -1.46 0.14
CA SER A 40 18.42 -2.20 1.40
C SER A 40 19.51 -3.30 1.49
N VAL A 41 19.96 -3.83 0.36
CA VAL A 41 21.03 -4.84 0.27
C VAL A 41 22.42 -4.24 -0.03
N LYS A 42 22.52 -2.92 -0.28
CA LYS A 42 23.78 -2.23 -0.57
C LYS A 42 24.49 -1.71 0.68
N SER A 43 25.82 -1.54 0.60
CA SER A 43 26.61 -0.94 1.68
C SER A 43 26.31 0.56 1.82
N ASN A 44 26.39 1.10 3.05
CA ASN A 44 26.09 2.51 3.33
C ASN A 44 26.88 3.51 2.46
N ASN A 45 28.08 3.13 2.02
CA ASN A 45 28.90 3.94 1.12
C ASN A 45 28.37 3.92 -0.33
N ALA A 46 27.91 2.75 -0.80
CA ALA A 46 27.35 2.57 -2.14
C ALA A 46 25.94 3.20 -2.30
N ILE A 47 25.20 3.41 -1.20
CA ILE A 47 23.89 4.07 -1.22
C ILE A 47 23.99 5.55 -1.63
N ASN A 48 25.06 6.25 -1.22
CA ASN A 48 25.21 7.69 -1.49
C ASN A 48 25.92 8.00 -2.82
N LEU A 49 26.73 7.06 -3.33
CA LEU A 49 27.53 7.27 -4.54
C LEU A 49 26.83 6.78 -5.79
N ASP A 50 26.08 5.67 -5.72
CA ASP A 50 25.49 5.00 -6.88
C ASP A 50 24.05 4.53 -6.61
N VAL A 51 23.12 5.49 -6.54
CA VAL A 51 21.73 5.24 -6.12
C VAL A 51 20.96 4.35 -7.12
N PHE A 52 21.16 4.57 -8.43
CA PHE A 52 20.50 3.80 -9.51
C PHE A 52 21.31 2.61 -10.04
N ALA A 53 22.56 2.41 -9.60
CA ALA A 53 23.35 1.28 -10.08
C ALA A 53 22.85 -0.03 -9.47
N LEU A 54 22.92 -1.11 -10.22
CA LEU A 54 22.66 -2.44 -9.67
C LEU A 54 23.80 -2.84 -8.70
N PRO A 55 23.53 -3.72 -7.71
CA PRO A 55 24.57 -4.14 -6.76
C PRO A 55 25.71 -4.88 -7.49
N ASN A 56 26.96 -4.49 -7.20
CA ASN A 56 28.16 -5.19 -7.64
C ASN A 56 28.69 -6.07 -6.50
N SER A 57 29.61 -7.00 -6.78
CA SER A 57 30.18 -7.95 -5.79
C SER A 57 30.72 -7.27 -4.52
N ASP A 58 31.22 -6.04 -4.66
CA ASP A 58 31.85 -5.29 -3.56
C ASP A 58 30.84 -4.45 -2.75
N SER A 59 29.63 -4.23 -3.26
CA SER A 59 28.60 -3.42 -2.62
C SER A 59 27.46 -4.24 -2.00
N PHE A 60 27.42 -5.55 -2.20
CA PHE A 60 26.36 -6.43 -1.71
C PHE A 60 26.62 -6.91 -0.29
N VAL A 61 25.80 -6.45 0.67
CA VAL A 61 25.99 -6.74 2.11
C VAL A 61 24.96 -7.76 2.63
N TRP A 62 24.33 -8.51 1.73
CA TRP A 62 23.35 -9.55 2.02
C TRP A 62 22.30 -9.11 3.05
N PHE A 63 22.43 -9.59 4.29
CA PHE A 63 21.48 -9.38 5.37
C PHE A 63 22.01 -8.53 6.53
N ASP A 64 23.25 -8.05 6.46
CA ASP A 64 23.88 -7.29 7.56
C ASP A 64 23.12 -6.00 7.86
N ASN A 65 22.56 -5.35 6.84
CA ASN A 65 21.74 -4.16 7.02
C ASN A 65 20.41 -4.46 7.74
N TYR A 66 19.84 -5.64 7.53
CA TYR A 66 18.62 -6.06 8.24
C TYR A 66 18.91 -6.42 9.69
N VAL A 67 20.02 -7.11 9.96
CA VAL A 67 20.48 -7.39 11.34
C VAL A 67 20.80 -6.09 12.06
N LYS A 68 21.58 -5.20 11.43
CA LYS A 68 21.86 -3.86 11.95
C LYS A 68 20.58 -3.07 12.18
N GLY A 69 19.61 -3.09 11.26
CA GLY A 69 18.33 -2.41 11.43
C GLY A 69 17.50 -2.90 12.62
N MET A 70 17.59 -4.19 12.96
CA MET A 70 16.91 -4.77 14.12
C MET A 70 17.62 -4.49 15.45
N THR A 71 18.95 -4.31 15.45
CA THR A 71 19.75 -4.16 16.67
C THR A 71 20.38 -2.77 16.83
N PHE A 72 20.17 -1.84 15.89
CA PHE A 72 20.82 -0.53 15.89
C PHE A 72 20.44 0.22 17.16
N GLY A 73 21.44 0.62 17.94
CA GLY A 73 21.26 1.49 19.11
C GLY A 73 20.34 0.93 20.22
N ASN A 74 20.20 -0.39 20.34
CA ASN A 74 19.29 -1.02 21.31
C ASN A 74 17.81 -0.67 21.06
N TYR A 75 17.45 -0.39 19.80
CA TYR A 75 16.07 -0.09 19.43
C TYR A 75 15.19 -1.35 19.57
N PRO A 76 14.09 -1.29 20.33
CA PRO A 76 13.23 -2.46 20.53
C PRO A 76 12.30 -2.65 19.32
N PHE A 77 12.86 -2.95 18.15
CA PHE A 77 12.15 -3.05 16.87
C PHE A 77 10.91 -3.94 16.96
N LEU A 78 11.06 -5.12 17.57
CA LEU A 78 9.97 -6.07 17.71
C LEU A 78 8.82 -5.54 18.59
N ARG A 79 9.15 -4.75 19.62
CA ARG A 79 8.12 -4.10 20.46
C ARG A 79 7.43 -2.98 19.70
N SER A 80 8.18 -2.15 18.97
CA SER A 80 7.62 -1.08 18.16
C SER A 80 6.67 -1.63 17.08
N ALA A 81 7.09 -2.66 16.35
CA ALA A 81 6.26 -3.34 15.36
C ALA A 81 5.00 -3.95 16.00
N GLY A 82 5.14 -4.56 17.18
CA GLY A 82 4.01 -5.08 17.96
C GLY A 82 3.01 -4.01 18.38
N TYR A 83 3.48 -2.86 18.87
CA TYR A 83 2.61 -1.74 19.23
C TYR A 83 1.93 -1.13 18.01
N SER A 84 2.62 -0.98 16.88
CA SER A 84 2.00 -0.51 15.63
C SER A 84 0.88 -1.44 15.19
N LEU A 85 1.11 -2.75 15.18
CA LEU A 85 0.08 -3.74 14.85
C LEU A 85 -1.10 -3.70 15.82
N PHE A 86 -0.81 -3.65 17.12
CA PHE A 86 -1.83 -3.59 18.16
C PHE A 86 -2.69 -2.34 18.03
N ILE A 87 -2.08 -1.16 17.89
CA ILE A 87 -2.79 0.11 17.74
C ILE A 87 -3.63 0.11 16.47
N SER A 88 -3.10 -0.35 15.33
CA SER A 88 -3.87 -0.44 14.09
C SER A 88 -5.09 -1.36 14.22
N VAL A 89 -4.90 -2.58 14.73
CA VAL A 89 -6.00 -3.56 14.86
C VAL A 89 -7.05 -3.09 15.86
N VAL A 90 -6.64 -2.61 17.04
CA VAL A 90 -7.57 -2.13 18.06
C VAL A 90 -8.29 -0.87 17.59
N SER A 91 -7.58 0.08 16.97
CA SER A 91 -8.18 1.29 16.42
C SER A 91 -9.20 0.97 15.34
N THR A 92 -8.86 0.15 14.34
CA THR A 92 -9.79 -0.24 13.28
C THR A 92 -10.99 -1.01 13.83
N SER A 93 -10.79 -1.90 14.80
CA SER A 93 -11.88 -2.65 15.44
C SER A 93 -12.84 -1.72 16.19
N LEU A 94 -12.30 -0.77 16.96
CA LEU A 94 -13.10 0.21 17.69
C LEU A 94 -13.87 1.14 16.73
N ILE A 95 -13.21 1.63 15.67
CA ILE A 95 -13.83 2.44 14.63
C ILE A 95 -14.98 1.66 13.98
N LEU A 96 -14.77 0.40 13.61
CA LEU A 96 -15.81 -0.44 12.99
C LEU A 96 -17.04 -0.57 13.90
N VAL A 97 -16.85 -0.85 15.19
CA VAL A 97 -17.97 -0.99 16.14
C VAL A 97 -18.72 0.33 16.27
N CYS A 98 -18.02 1.44 16.50
CA CYS A 98 -18.64 2.75 16.68
C CYS A 98 -19.34 3.24 15.40
N CYS A 99 -18.67 3.16 14.25
CA CYS A 99 -19.23 3.58 12.96
C CYS A 99 -20.40 2.69 12.53
N SER A 100 -20.36 1.38 12.79
CA SER A 100 -21.47 0.48 12.46
C SER A 100 -22.72 0.80 13.28
N MET A 101 -22.59 1.09 14.58
CA MET A 101 -23.74 1.45 15.43
C MET A 101 -24.31 2.81 15.06
N ALA A 102 -23.45 3.79 14.76
CA ALA A 102 -23.88 5.10 14.27
C ALA A 102 -24.61 4.98 12.92
N ALA A 103 -24.09 4.18 11.99
CA ALA A 103 -24.72 3.93 10.70
C ALA A 103 -26.10 3.27 10.85
N TRP A 104 -26.25 2.30 11.76
CA TRP A 104 -27.54 1.68 12.04
C TRP A 104 -28.57 2.69 12.54
N TYR A 105 -28.18 3.55 13.49
CA TYR A 105 -29.07 4.58 14.03
C TYR A 105 -29.51 5.58 12.95
N ILE A 106 -28.57 6.04 12.12
CA ILE A 106 -28.85 6.92 10.98
C ILE A 106 -29.85 6.28 10.02
N ALA A 107 -29.64 5.01 9.67
CA ALA A 107 -30.51 4.29 8.73
C ALA A 107 -31.93 4.08 9.27
N ARG A 108 -32.10 3.82 10.57
CA ARG A 108 -33.39 3.43 11.16
C ARG A 108 -34.22 4.59 11.72
N VAL A 109 -33.60 5.57 12.37
CA VAL A 109 -34.34 6.61 13.13
C VAL A 109 -34.70 7.83 12.28
N GLN A 110 -33.96 8.09 11.18
CA GLN A 110 -34.30 9.11 10.17
C GLN A 110 -34.60 10.51 10.73
N SER A 111 -34.02 10.87 11.88
CA SER A 111 -34.20 12.19 12.50
C SER A 111 -33.54 13.31 11.68
N GLY A 112 -33.98 14.56 11.86
CA GLY A 112 -33.37 15.71 11.19
C GLY A 112 -31.86 15.83 11.45
N PHE A 113 -31.42 15.53 12.68
CA PHE A 113 -30.01 15.49 13.05
C PHE A 113 -29.25 14.35 12.35
N ALA A 114 -29.83 13.15 12.27
CA ALA A 114 -29.21 12.01 11.57
C ALA A 114 -29.02 12.26 10.08
N LYS A 115 -29.98 12.96 9.43
CA LYS A 115 -29.87 13.35 8.01
C LYS A 115 -28.78 14.39 7.79
N PHE A 116 -28.67 15.40 8.66
CA PHE A 116 -27.57 16.37 8.60
C PHE A 116 -26.21 15.69 8.72
N PHE A 117 -26.05 14.80 9.70
CA PHE A 117 -24.80 14.06 9.93
C PHE A 117 -24.46 13.14 8.74
N TYR A 118 -25.46 12.47 8.15
CA TYR A 118 -25.28 11.65 6.96
C TYR A 118 -24.73 12.45 5.76
N TYR A 119 -25.30 13.62 5.47
CA TYR A 119 -24.81 14.46 4.36
C TYR A 119 -23.40 15.01 4.62
N LEU A 120 -23.05 15.30 5.88
CA LEU A 120 -21.69 15.70 6.25
C LEU A 120 -20.69 14.56 6.00
N CYS A 121 -21.02 13.33 6.40
CA CYS A 121 -20.20 12.16 6.10
C CYS A 121 -20.06 11.92 4.59
N LEU A 122 -21.13 12.10 3.81
CA LEU A 122 -21.12 11.91 2.36
C LEU A 122 -20.29 12.98 1.62
N PHE A 123 -20.23 14.20 2.14
CA PHE A 123 -19.37 15.26 1.62
C PHE A 123 -17.88 15.00 1.90
N SER A 124 -17.56 14.27 2.97
CA SER A 124 -16.18 13.98 3.39
C SER A 124 -15.55 12.76 2.71
N MET A 125 -16.34 11.93 2.03
CA MET A 125 -15.87 10.79 1.23
C MET A 125 -15.50 11.24 -0.17
#